data_AF-A0A9X5QKJ2-F1
#
_entry.id   AF-A0A9X5QKJ2-F1
#
_cell.length_a   1.000
_cell.length_b   1.000
_cell.length_c   1.000
_cell.angle_alpha   90.00
_cell.angle_beta   90.00
_cell.angle_gamma   90.00
#
_symmetry.space_group_name_H-M   'P 1'
#
loop_
_entity.id
_entity.type
_entity.pdbx_description
1 polymer ?
#
loop_
_entity_poly.entity_id
_entity_poly.type
_entity_poly.pdbx_seq_one_letter_code
_entity_poly.pdbx_strand_id
1 'polypeptide(L)'
;MSRNLCLTRQCFGLVTRIECSIRPLAGDNGMWTLLFAAGMTGEQPSTIKSQGPFPGPFVAENILESIVDSLTLHGYELAGDPQIWCLHMQAHLRQLNGGHDQLAL
;
A
#
# COMPACT_ATOMS: atom_id res chain seq x y z
N MET A 1 5.50 -11.53 7.30
CA MET A 1 4.44 -10.52 7.54
C MET A 1 3.25 -10.78 6.61
N SER A 2 2.05 -10.27 6.92
CA SER A 2 0.94 -10.29 5.94
C SER A 2 1.24 -9.32 4.79
N ARG A 3 0.89 -9.70 3.55
CA ARG A 3 1.04 -8.85 2.35
C ARG A 3 0.00 -7.74 2.25
N ASN A 4 -1.01 -7.78 3.12
CA ASN A 4 -2.05 -6.78 3.23
C ASN A 4 -2.14 -6.38 4.70
N LEU A 5 -1.93 -5.10 4.98
CA LEU A 5 -1.96 -4.56 6.34
C LEU A 5 -2.88 -3.35 6.40
N CYS A 6 -3.39 -3.09 7.60
CA CYS A 6 -4.05 -1.85 7.94
C CYS A 6 -3.34 -1.27 9.15
N LEU A 7 -3.05 0.03 9.09
CA LEU A 7 -2.61 0.79 10.24
C LEU A 7 -3.60 1.91 10.54
N THR A 8 -3.88 2.16 11.81
CA THR A 8 -4.72 3.28 12.23
C THR A 8 -4.01 4.10 13.29
N ARG A 9 -4.38 5.38 13.37
CA ARG A 9 -3.90 6.30 14.40
C ARG A 9 -5.01 7.23 14.82
N GLN A 10 -5.29 7.26 16.11
CA GLN A 10 -6.27 8.16 16.72
C GLN A 10 -5.63 9.53 17.00
N CYS A 11 -6.26 10.60 16.53
CA CYS A 11 -5.83 11.98 16.75
C CYS A 11 -7.07 12.85 17.00
N PHE A 12 -7.22 13.39 18.21
CA PHE A 12 -8.30 14.32 18.57
C PHE A 12 -9.72 13.81 18.21
N GLY A 13 -9.97 12.52 18.41
CA GLY A 13 -11.26 11.89 18.08
C GLY A 13 -11.44 11.47 16.62
N LEU A 14 -10.46 11.76 15.75
CA LEU A 14 -10.42 11.31 14.36
C LEU A 14 -9.47 10.11 14.21
N VAL A 15 -9.90 9.09 13.47
CA VAL A 15 -9.06 7.93 13.15
C VAL A 15 -8.50 8.09 11.74
N THR A 16 -7.20 8.31 11.65
CA THR A 16 -6.46 8.20 10.38
C THR A 16 -6.16 6.74 10.08
N ARG A 17 -6.19 6.36 8.81
CA ARG A 17 -6.04 4.99 8.32
C ARG A 17 -5.06 4.95 7.16
N ILE A 18 -4.21 3.93 7.15
CA ILE A 18 -3.31 3.59 6.07
C ILE A 18 -3.51 2.11 5.73
N GLU A 19 -3.91 1.82 4.50
CA GLU A 19 -3.95 0.45 3.97
C GLU A 19 -2.74 0.21 3.08
N CYS A 20 -2.07 -0.91 3.31
CA CYS A 20 -0.90 -1.32 2.54
C CYS A 20 -1.21 -2.62 1.81
N SER A 21 -0.80 -2.74 0.54
CA SER A 21 -0.83 -4.03 -0.17
C SER A 21 0.40 -4.24 -1.05
N ILE A 22 0.95 -5.46 -1.01
CA ILE A 22 2.06 -5.89 -1.87
C ILE A 22 1.47 -6.64 -3.07
N ARG A 23 1.77 -6.17 -4.29
CA ARG A 23 1.20 -6.69 -5.53
C ARG A 23 2.26 -6.94 -6.60
N PRO A 24 2.14 -8.00 -7.41
CA PRO A 24 2.96 -8.14 -8.61
C PRO A 24 2.55 -7.09 -9.65
N LEU A 25 3.52 -6.61 -10.43
CA LEU A 25 3.27 -5.82 -11.63
C LEU A 25 2.96 -6.76 -12.81
N ALA A 26 2.31 -6.21 -13.84
CA ALA A 26 2.02 -6.95 -15.07
C ALA A 26 3.30 -7.28 -15.86
N GLY A 27 3.18 -8.25 -16.78
CA GLY A 27 4.27 -8.65 -17.69
C GLY A 27 5.16 -9.78 -17.17
N ASP A 28 4.78 -10.46 -16.10
CA ASP A 28 5.42 -11.67 -15.56
C ASP A 28 6.96 -11.58 -15.39
N ASN A 29 7.47 -10.37 -15.17
CA ASN A 29 8.90 -10.06 -15.04
C ASN A 29 9.44 -10.23 -13.61
N GLY A 30 8.62 -10.77 -12.70
CA GLY A 30 8.99 -10.94 -11.29
C GLY A 30 9.08 -9.64 -10.51
N MET A 31 8.60 -8.52 -11.04
CA MET A 31 8.60 -7.22 -10.36
C MET A 31 7.35 -7.02 -9.50
N TRP A 32 7.54 -6.40 -8.34
CA TRP A 32 6.52 -6.17 -7.34
C TRP A 32 6.46 -4.70 -6.93
N THR A 33 5.33 -4.26 -6.42
CA THR A 33 5.14 -2.92 -5.88
C THR A 33 4.42 -2.96 -4.54
N LEU A 34 4.73 -2.01 -3.67
CA LEU A 34 3.90 -1.69 -2.50
C LEU A 34 2.92 -0.60 -2.90
N LEU A 35 1.66 -0.80 -2.57
CA LEU A 35 0.60 0.20 -2.71
C LEU A 35 0.20 0.67 -1.32
N PHE A 36 -0.04 1.97 -1.20
CA PHE A 36 -0.52 2.63 0.00
C PHE A 36 -1.76 3.45 -0.34
N ALA A 37 -2.80 3.32 0.47
CA ALA A 37 -3.93 4.24 0.47
C ALA A 37 -4.06 4.82 1.88
N ALA A 38 -4.17 6.13 2.00
CA ALA A 38 -4.29 6.81 3.29
C ALA A 38 -5.45 7.81 3.29
N GLY A 39 -6.07 7.98 4.45
CA GLY A 39 -7.24 8.83 4.62
C GLY A 39 -7.87 8.70 6.02
N MET A 40 -9.07 9.25 6.17
CA MET A 40 -9.86 9.04 7.40
C MET A 40 -10.59 7.71 7.34
N THR A 41 -10.71 7.03 8.49
CA THR A 41 -11.44 5.75 8.58
C THR A 41 -12.91 5.97 8.22
N GLY A 42 -13.46 5.09 7.38
CA GLY A 42 -14.86 5.16 6.94
C GLY A 42 -15.09 6.05 5.70
N GLU A 43 -14.09 6.82 5.28
CA GLU A 43 -14.16 7.73 4.13
C GLU A 43 -13.43 7.15 2.90
N GLN A 44 -13.44 7.87 1.78
CA GLN A 44 -12.55 7.58 0.65
C GLN A 44 -11.08 7.90 0.99
N PRO A 45 -10.10 7.23 0.35
CA PRO A 45 -8.70 7.56 0.58
C PRO A 45 -8.42 8.97 0.05
N SER A 46 -7.75 9.79 0.85
CA SER A 46 -7.32 11.14 0.44
C SER A 46 -6.06 11.11 -0.42
N THR A 47 -5.27 10.03 -0.31
CA THR A 47 -4.08 9.83 -1.13
C THR A 47 -3.85 8.35 -1.41
N ILE A 48 -3.33 8.06 -2.59
CA ILE A 48 -2.87 6.73 -3.00
C ILE A 48 -1.47 6.89 -3.58
N LYS A 49 -0.56 6.02 -3.16
CA LYS A 49 0.84 6.02 -3.60
C LYS A 49 1.33 4.61 -3.85
N SER A 50 2.41 4.50 -4.60
CA SER A 50 3.13 3.26 -4.82
C SER A 50 4.63 3.43 -4.57
N GLN A 51 5.29 2.33 -4.22
CA GLN A 51 6.75 2.24 -4.14
C GLN A 51 7.23 1.00 -4.90
N GLY A 52 8.37 1.12 -5.57
CA GLY A 52 8.94 0.07 -6.43
C GLY A 52 9.28 0.62 -7.83
N PRO A 53 9.54 -0.26 -8.80
CA PRO A 53 9.38 -1.71 -8.75
C PRO A 53 10.50 -2.41 -7.94
N PHE A 54 10.17 -3.51 -7.27
CA PHE A 54 11.09 -4.34 -6.47
C PHE A 54 11.26 -5.73 -7.10
N PRO A 55 12.48 -6.31 -7.06
CA PRO A 55 12.71 -7.67 -7.55
C PRO A 55 12.19 -8.69 -6.55
N GLY A 56 10.99 -9.22 -6.81
CA GLY A 56 10.34 -10.22 -5.96
C GLY A 56 9.62 -9.67 -4.72
N PRO A 57 8.75 -10.50 -4.11
CA PRO A 57 7.90 -10.07 -3.00
C PRO A 57 8.69 -9.85 -1.70
N PHE A 58 9.80 -10.56 -1.48
CA PHE A 58 10.57 -10.48 -0.23
C PHE A 58 11.22 -9.10 -0.04
N VAL A 59 11.73 -8.49 -1.11
CA VAL A 59 12.27 -7.13 -1.05
C VAL A 59 11.16 -6.14 -0.70
N ALA A 60 9.98 -6.31 -1.31
CA ALA A 60 8.83 -5.48 -0.98
C ALA A 60 8.35 -5.66 0.48
N GLU A 61 8.36 -6.89 1.00
CA GLU A 61 7.99 -7.21 2.38
C GLU A 61 8.96 -6.55 3.39
N ASN A 62 10.28 -6.56 3.15
CA ASN A 62 11.25 -5.90 4.03
C ASN A 62 11.10 -4.38 4.04
N ILE A 63 10.77 -3.78 2.89
CA ILE A 63 10.47 -2.34 2.80
C ILE A 63 9.17 -2.02 3.55
N LEU A 64 8.14 -2.87 3.44
CA LEU A 64 6.89 -2.71 4.19
C LEU A 64 7.16 -2.74 5.69
N GLU A 65 7.99 -3.67 6.16
CA GLU A 65 8.34 -3.80 7.57
C GLU A 65 9.01 -2.52 8.10
N SER A 66 10.01 -1.99 7.37
CA SER A 66 10.67 -0.73 7.74
C SER A 66 9.71 0.47 7.79
N ILE A 67 8.71 0.51 6.89
CA ILE A 67 7.69 1.56 6.87
C ILE A 67 6.73 1.40 8.05
N VAL A 68 6.31 0.17 8.35
CA VAL A 68 5.46 -0.14 9.51
C VAL A 68 6.17 0.26 10.80
N ASP A 69 7.43 -0.10 10.98
CA ASP A 69 8.22 0.28 12.15
C ASP A 69 8.28 1.80 12.31
N SER A 70 8.56 2.52 11.22
CA SER A 70 8.55 3.98 11.21
C SER A 70 7.18 4.55 11.58
N LEU A 71 6.09 4.06 10.97
CA LEU A 71 4.73 4.52 11.27
C LEU A 71 4.34 4.24 12.73
N THR A 72 4.76 3.11 13.29
CA THR A 72 4.53 2.77 14.69
C THR A 72 5.27 3.71 15.63
N LEU A 73 6.49 4.13 15.31
CA LEU A 73 7.16 5.20 16.05
C LEU A 73 6.39 6.53 16.03
N HIS A 74 5.55 6.76 15.01
CA HIS A 74 4.68 7.94 14.91
C HIS A 74 3.28 7.72 15.49
N GLY A 75 3.06 6.61 16.21
CA GLY A 75 1.82 6.31 16.91
C GLY A 75 0.73 5.67 16.05
N TYR A 76 1.09 5.08 14.91
CA TYR A 76 0.20 4.17 14.18
C TYR A 76 0.28 2.75 14.76
N GLU A 77 -0.87 2.10 14.83
CA GLU A 77 -0.99 0.73 15.31
C GLU A 77 -1.51 -0.17 14.20
N LEU A 78 -1.05 -1.42 14.17
CA LEU A 78 -1.62 -2.44 13.28
C LEU A 78 -3.06 -2.72 13.70
N ALA A 79 -3.98 -2.57 12.76
CA ALA A 79 -5.40 -2.83 12.97
C ALA A 79 -5.82 -4.10 12.22
N GLY A 80 -6.67 -4.90 12.85
CA GLY A 80 -7.28 -6.09 12.25
C GLY A 80 -8.46 -5.79 11.31
N ASP A 81 -8.69 -4.51 11.01
CA ASP A 81 -9.81 -4.06 10.18
C ASP A 81 -9.70 -4.57 8.73
N PRO A 82 -10.83 -4.89 8.08
CA PRO A 82 -10.83 -5.25 6.66
C PRO A 82 -10.37 -4.08 5.80
N GLN A 83 -9.68 -4.35 4.69
CA GLN A 83 -9.29 -3.32 3.74
C GLN A 83 -10.49 -2.82 2.92
N ILE A 84 -10.87 -1.56 3.12
CA ILE A 84 -12.04 -0.93 2.51
C ILE A 84 -11.68 -0.19 1.20
N TRP A 85 -10.39 0.01 0.91
CA TRP A 85 -9.93 0.74 -0.28
C TRP A 85 -9.32 -0.15 -1.37
N CYS A 86 -9.62 -1.45 -1.35
CA CYS A 86 -9.10 -2.42 -2.31
C CYS A 86 -9.38 -2.04 -3.78
N LEU A 87 -10.56 -1.50 -4.09
CA LEU A 87 -10.91 -1.05 -5.45
C LEU A 87 -10.08 0.16 -5.91
N HIS A 88 -9.83 1.11 -5.01
CA HIS A 88 -8.99 2.27 -5.28
C HIS A 88 -7.54 1.85 -5.54
N MET A 89 -7.01 0.95 -4.71
CA MET A 89 -5.67 0.37 -4.91
C MET A 89 -5.60 -0.44 -6.22
N GLN A 90 -6.63 -1.20 -6.58
CA GLN A 90 -6.67 -1.96 -7.83
C GLN A 90 -6.71 -1.04 -9.06
N ALA A 91 -7.45 0.06 -9.01
CA ALA A 91 -7.48 1.06 -10.08
C ALA A 91 -6.08 1.68 -10.27
N HIS A 92 -5.41 2.03 -9.17
CA HIS A 92 -4.05 2.56 -9.22
C HIS A 92 -3.05 1.54 -9.78
N LEU A 93 -3.15 0.26 -9.38
CA LEU A 93 -2.31 -0.81 -9.93
C LEU A 93 -2.48 -0.97 -11.45
N ARG A 94 -3.71 -0.85 -11.95
CA ARG A 94 -3.98 -0.89 -13.40
C ARG A 94 -3.31 0.28 -14.13
N GLN A 95 -3.30 1.47 -13.53
CA GLN A 95 -2.60 2.63 -14.10
C GLN A 95 -1.09 2.42 -14.14
N LEU A 96 -0.50 1.87 -13.07
CA LEU A 96 0.93 1.53 -13.04
C LEU A 96 1.29 0.52 -14.13
N ASN A 97 0.47 -0.51 -14.31
CA ASN A 97 0.67 -1.52 -15.35
C ASN A 97 0.50 -0.96 -16.77
N GLY A 98 -0.48 -0.07 -16.98
CA GLY A 98 -0.66 0.58 -18.28
C GLY A 98 0.43 1.61 -18.62
N GLY A 99 0.98 2.30 -17.62
CA GLY A 99 2.10 3.22 -17.79
C GLY A 99 3.44 2.52 -18.03
N HIS A 100 3.64 1.34 -17.44
CA HIS A 100 4.84 0.52 -17.67
C HIS A 100 4.91 -0.02 -19.11
N ASP A 101 3.77 -0.29 -19.75
CA ASP A 101 3.70 -0.78 -21.13
C ASP A 101 4.19 0.28 -22.15
N GLN A 102 4.11 1.56 -21.80
CA GLN A 102 4.47 2.67 -22.68
C GLN A 102 5.99 2.95 -22.75
N LEU A 103 6.78 2.39 -21.83
CA LEU A 103 8.25 2.48 -21.83
C LEU A 103 8.93 1.26 -22.46
N ALA A 104 8.15 0.26 -22.90
CA ALA A 104 8.63 -1.00 -23.47
C ALA A 104 8.52 -1.08 -25.01
N LEU A 105 8.16 0.03 -25.68
CA LEU A 105 8.10 0.20 -27.13
C LEU A 105 9.19 1.15 -27.62
#